data_AF-A0A7K4JSZ5-F1
#
_entry.id   AF-A0A7K4JSZ5-F1
#
_cell.length_a   1.000
_cell.length_b   1.000
_cell.length_c   1.000
_cell.angle_alpha   90.00
_cell.angle_beta   90.00
_cell.angle_gamma   90.00
#
_symmetry.space_group_name_H-M   'P 1'
#
loop_
_entity.id
_entity.type
_entity.pdbx_description
1 polymer ?
#
loop_
_entity_poly.entity_id
_entity_poly.type
_entity_poly.pdbx_seq_one_letter_code
_entity_poly.pdbx_strand_id
1 'polypeptide(L)'
;RSTKSASKARRDQINVELQELRSLLPISMREKERLSYLHTMALVCLQLRGAQLFPPELAPPAGPALGTELLSLLPGFLLVLSADGKLVYISENVAQVLGLSMVELLAQGDTVFDILDGQTREEVHKKLLLARNEPGRAEVTFVSEMRTSKAFRLQHGGNRAVAVRGRFTALRWPASLSTSAFLA
;
A
#
# COMPACT_ATOMS: atom_id res chain seq x y z
N ARG A 1 -42.85 12.74 -9.49
CA ARG A 1 -42.20 13.45 -10.62
C ARG A 1 -40.78 13.83 -10.17
N SER A 2 -39.74 13.51 -10.93
CA SER A 2 -38.35 14.02 -10.83
C SER A 2 -37.38 13.48 -9.75
N THR A 3 -37.17 12.16 -9.65
CA THR A 3 -36.01 11.57 -8.93
C THR A 3 -34.79 11.33 -9.87
N LYS A 4 -35.03 11.29 -11.18
CA LYS A 4 -34.02 10.95 -12.19
C LYS A 4 -32.99 12.07 -12.41
N SER A 5 -33.42 13.34 -12.37
CA SER A 5 -32.52 14.50 -12.46
C SER A 5 -31.69 14.68 -11.19
N ALA A 6 -32.27 14.47 -10.01
CA ALA A 6 -31.56 14.53 -8.73
C ALA A 6 -30.47 13.45 -8.61
N SER A 7 -30.77 12.22 -9.04
CA SER A 7 -29.77 11.14 -9.08
C SER A 7 -28.65 11.41 -10.09
N LYS A 8 -28.96 12.03 -11.24
CA LYS A 8 -27.94 12.46 -12.21
C LYS A 8 -27.04 13.54 -11.62
N ALA A 9 -27.61 14.60 -11.06
CA ALA A 9 -26.85 15.69 -10.43
C ALA A 9 -25.90 15.17 -9.34
N ARG A 10 -26.36 14.23 -8.51
CA ARG A 10 -25.51 13.59 -7.49
C ARG A 10 -24.35 12.80 -8.08
N ARG A 11 -24.57 12.03 -9.16
CA ARG A 11 -23.49 11.29 -9.84
C ARG A 11 -22.50 12.23 -10.51
N ASP A 12 -22.99 13.31 -11.11
CA ASP A 12 -22.14 14.31 -11.75
C ASP A 12 -21.26 15.00 -10.67
N GLN A 13 -21.82 15.33 -9.50
CA GLN A 13 -21.08 15.88 -8.37
C GLN A 13 -19.98 14.92 -7.86
N ILE A 14 -20.29 13.63 -7.68
CA ILE A 14 -19.30 12.62 -7.26
C ILE A 14 -18.16 12.51 -8.28
N ASN A 15 -18.48 12.56 -9.57
CA ASN A 15 -17.45 12.51 -10.63
C ASN A 15 -16.53 13.74 -10.60
N VAL A 16 -17.08 14.93 -10.31
CA VAL A 16 -16.28 16.15 -10.14
C VAL A 16 -15.32 15.98 -8.97
N GLU A 17 -15.82 15.56 -7.80
CA GLU A 17 -14.98 15.35 -6.62
C GLU A 17 -13.90 14.27 -6.85
N LEU A 18 -14.22 13.19 -7.56
CA LEU A 18 -13.22 12.17 -7.93
C LEU A 18 -12.12 12.71 -8.85
N GLN A 19 -12.44 13.62 -9.77
CA GLN A 19 -11.45 14.27 -10.62
C GLN A 19 -10.57 15.24 -9.82
N GLU A 20 -11.15 15.99 -8.89
CA GLU A 20 -10.39 16.84 -7.97
C GLU A 20 -9.42 16.02 -7.11
N LEU A 21 -9.90 14.93 -6.51
CA LEU A 21 -9.03 14.03 -5.74
C LEU A 21 -7.88 13.46 -6.58
N ARG A 22 -8.16 13.08 -7.84
CA ARG A 22 -7.13 12.60 -8.78
C ARG A 22 -6.09 13.66 -9.10
N SER A 23 -6.49 14.92 -9.23
CA SER A 23 -5.59 16.02 -9.58
C SER A 23 -4.55 16.25 -8.47
N LEU A 24 -4.91 15.97 -7.21
CA LEU A 24 -4.07 16.13 -6.03
C LEU A 24 -3.07 14.98 -5.80
N LEU A 25 -3.20 13.85 -6.50
CA LEU A 25 -2.30 12.71 -6.30
C LEU A 25 -0.85 13.06 -6.73
N PRO A 26 0.17 12.64 -5.97
CA PRO A 26 1.59 12.93 -6.24
C PRO A 26 2.17 11.96 -7.28
N ILE A 27 1.56 11.89 -8.46
CA ILE A 27 1.96 11.05 -9.60
C ILE A 27 1.95 11.86 -10.90
N SER A 28 2.54 11.33 -11.97
CA SER A 28 2.61 12.04 -13.25
C SER A 28 1.22 12.20 -13.89
N MET A 29 1.04 13.23 -14.73
CA MET A 29 -0.21 13.45 -15.46
C MET A 29 -0.60 12.25 -16.33
N ARG A 30 0.39 11.60 -16.96
CA ARG A 30 0.19 10.39 -17.77
C ARG A 30 -0.39 9.23 -16.96
N GLU A 31 -0.01 9.11 -15.70
CA GLU A 31 -0.57 8.09 -14.81
C GLU A 31 -1.98 8.46 -14.40
N LYS A 32 -2.23 9.72 -14.03
CA LYS A 32 -3.57 10.23 -13.64
C LYS A 32 -4.62 9.92 -14.70
N GLU A 33 -4.32 10.14 -15.97
CA GLU A 33 -5.23 9.90 -17.10
C GLU A 33 -5.63 8.43 -17.26
N ARG A 34 -4.76 7.50 -16.84
CA ARG A 34 -4.98 6.05 -16.98
C ARG A 34 -5.70 5.43 -15.78
N LEU A 35 -5.93 6.19 -14.71
CA LEU A 35 -6.58 5.68 -13.51
C LEU A 35 -8.09 5.49 -13.73
N SER A 36 -8.59 4.31 -13.34
CA SER A 36 -10.01 4.14 -13.07
C SER A 36 -10.42 4.90 -11.80
N TYR A 37 -11.72 5.07 -11.56
CA TYR A 37 -12.19 5.64 -10.29
C TYR A 37 -11.80 4.76 -9.09
N LEU A 38 -11.81 3.44 -9.25
CA LEU A 38 -11.36 2.51 -8.21
C LEU A 38 -9.87 2.73 -7.88
N HIS A 39 -9.02 2.85 -8.91
CA HIS A 39 -7.59 3.12 -8.71
C HIS A 39 -7.34 4.47 -8.05
N THR A 40 -8.11 5.49 -8.46
CA THR A 40 -8.05 6.83 -7.86
C THR A 40 -8.34 6.74 -6.36
N MET A 41 -9.42 6.04 -5.99
CA MET A 41 -9.78 5.88 -4.59
C MET A 41 -8.75 5.06 -3.80
N ALA A 42 -8.24 3.97 -4.37
CA ALA A 42 -7.22 3.14 -3.73
C ALA A 42 -5.95 3.95 -3.37
N LEU A 43 -5.52 4.81 -4.31
CA LEU A 43 -4.41 5.74 -4.10
C LEU A 43 -4.69 6.78 -3.04
N VAL A 44 -5.85 7.44 -3.09
CA VAL A 44 -6.26 8.44 -2.11
C VAL A 44 -6.30 7.83 -0.71
N CYS A 45 -6.93 6.65 -0.55
CA CYS A 45 -6.97 5.93 0.72
C CYS A 45 -5.58 5.54 1.23
N LEU A 46 -4.65 5.15 0.34
CA LEU A 46 -3.27 4.88 0.73
C LEU A 46 -2.57 6.15 1.22
N GLN A 47 -2.67 7.25 0.47
CA GLN A 47 -2.05 8.54 0.83
C GLN A 47 -2.56 9.09 2.15
N LEU A 48 -3.88 9.03 2.40
CA LEU A 48 -4.47 9.46 3.67
C LEU A 48 -3.96 8.62 4.85
N ARG A 49 -3.86 7.30 4.68
CA ARG A 49 -3.29 6.40 5.71
C ARG A 49 -1.80 6.67 5.93
N GLY A 50 -1.04 6.90 4.85
CA GLY A 50 0.37 7.26 4.90
C GLY A 50 0.59 8.57 5.68
N ALA A 51 -0.16 9.62 5.35
CA ALA A 51 -0.07 10.92 6.00
C ALA A 51 -0.41 10.89 7.50
N GLN A 52 -1.29 9.97 7.92
CA GLN A 52 -1.59 9.76 9.35
C GLN A 52 -0.42 9.15 10.12
N LEU A 53 0.42 8.35 9.47
CA LEU A 53 1.54 7.65 10.10
C LEU A 53 2.88 8.37 9.92
N PHE A 54 3.02 9.11 8.83
CA PHE A 54 4.20 9.87 8.45
C PHE A 54 3.80 11.31 8.10
N PRO A 55 3.54 12.16 9.11
CA PRO A 55 3.18 13.54 8.85
C PRO A 55 4.35 14.26 8.13
N PRO A 56 4.03 15.15 7.17
CA PRO A 56 5.04 15.78 6.31
C PRO A 56 6.05 16.64 7.08
N GLU A 57 5.71 17.08 8.30
CA GLU A 57 6.60 17.83 9.20
C GLU A 57 7.83 17.04 9.68
N LEU A 58 7.78 15.71 9.60
CA LEU A 58 8.85 14.81 10.05
C LEU A 58 9.69 14.25 8.90
N ALA A 59 9.41 14.64 7.65
CA ALA A 59 10.18 14.16 6.50
C ALA A 59 11.62 14.72 6.59
N PRO A 60 12.65 13.85 6.63
CA PRO A 60 14.02 14.33 6.59
C PRO A 60 14.25 15.10 5.29
N PRO A 61 15.16 16.09 5.27
CA PRO A 61 15.49 16.88 4.08
C PRO A 61 16.24 16.06 2.99
N ALA A 62 16.16 14.72 3.04
CA ALA A 62 16.75 13.84 2.04
C ALA A 62 16.05 14.08 0.70
N GLY A 63 16.83 14.52 -0.29
CA GLY A 63 16.31 14.79 -1.63
C GLY A 63 15.68 13.53 -2.25
N PRO A 64 14.62 13.68 -3.06
CA PRO A 64 13.87 12.56 -3.65
C PRO A 64 14.75 11.59 -4.47
N ALA A 65 15.86 12.08 -5.03
CA ALA A 65 16.80 11.29 -5.83
C ALA A 65 17.49 10.15 -5.05
N LEU A 66 17.82 10.38 -3.76
CA LEU A 66 18.56 9.40 -2.95
C LEU A 66 17.65 8.23 -2.56
N GLY A 67 16.34 8.48 -2.41
CA GLY A 67 15.34 7.45 -2.19
C GLY A 67 15.15 6.54 -3.41
N THR A 68 15.10 7.11 -4.61
CA THR A 68 14.93 6.32 -5.85
C THR A 68 16.13 5.44 -6.17
N GLU A 69 17.36 5.91 -5.95
CA GLU A 69 18.57 5.11 -6.13
C GLU A 69 18.66 3.98 -5.09
N LEU A 70 18.31 4.25 -3.84
CA LEU A 70 18.29 3.21 -2.81
C LEU A 70 17.28 2.10 -3.13
N LEU A 71 16.09 2.48 -3.62
CA LEU A 71 15.07 1.52 -4.02
C LEU A 71 15.48 0.69 -5.24
N SER A 72 16.25 1.25 -6.19
CA SER A 72 16.71 0.49 -7.35
C SER A 72 17.79 -0.54 -7.01
N LEU A 73 18.54 -0.31 -5.93
CA LEU A 73 19.57 -1.23 -5.43
C LEU A 73 19.04 -2.30 -4.48
N LEU A 74 17.81 -2.14 -3.96
CA LEU A 74 17.21 -3.07 -3.01
C LEU A 74 16.84 -4.39 -3.72
N PRO A 75 17.31 -5.56 -3.26
CA PRO A 75 16.91 -6.87 -3.80
C PRO A 75 15.51 -7.28 -3.30
N GLY A 76 14.52 -6.44 -3.56
CA GLY A 76 13.16 -6.56 -3.02
C GLY A 76 12.39 -5.25 -3.14
N PHE A 77 11.37 -5.08 -2.30
CA PHE A 77 10.58 -3.86 -2.20
C PHE A 77 10.22 -3.62 -0.73
N LEU A 78 9.86 -2.39 -0.39
CA LEU A 78 9.45 -1.98 0.95
C LEU A 78 7.94 -2.03 1.09
N LEU A 79 7.50 -2.45 2.27
CA LEU A 79 6.10 -2.54 2.65
C LEU A 79 5.89 -1.97 4.05
N VAL A 80 4.96 -1.02 4.17
CA VAL A 80 4.51 -0.54 5.49
C VAL A 80 3.06 -0.93 5.69
N LEU A 81 2.79 -1.53 6.84
CA LEU A 81 1.45 -1.93 7.26
C LEU A 81 1.07 -1.23 8.56
N SER A 82 -0.22 -0.98 8.75
CA SER A 82 -0.79 -0.60 10.04
C SER A 82 -0.93 -1.83 10.96
N ALA A 83 -1.30 -1.59 12.21
CA ALA A 83 -1.50 -2.60 13.24
C ALA A 83 -2.55 -3.67 12.91
N ASP A 84 -3.51 -3.33 12.04
CA ASP A 84 -4.56 -4.21 11.53
C ASP A 84 -4.18 -4.90 10.20
N GLY A 85 -2.95 -4.72 9.72
CA GLY A 85 -2.44 -5.37 8.50
C GLY A 85 -2.85 -4.66 7.21
N LYS A 86 -3.39 -3.43 7.29
CA LYS A 86 -3.68 -2.62 6.11
C LYS A 86 -2.42 -1.99 5.54
N LEU A 87 -2.40 -1.86 4.22
CA LEU A 87 -1.31 -1.26 3.47
C LEU A 87 -1.27 0.25 3.72
N VAL A 88 -0.10 0.76 4.06
CA VAL A 88 0.18 2.18 4.34
C VAL A 88 1.13 2.75 3.30
N TYR A 89 2.15 1.97 2.93
CA TYR A 89 3.12 2.32 1.90
C TYR A 89 3.61 1.07 1.19
N ILE A 90 3.86 1.19 -0.11
CA ILE A 90 4.46 0.18 -0.95
C ILE A 90 5.45 0.93 -1.85
N SER A 91 6.70 0.49 -1.94
CA SER A 91 7.67 1.14 -2.82
C SER A 91 7.39 0.87 -4.30
N GLU A 92 7.77 1.81 -5.16
CA GLU A 92 7.49 1.77 -6.61
C GLU A 92 8.16 0.57 -7.31
N ASN A 93 9.30 0.11 -6.82
CA ASN A 93 10.04 -1.03 -7.37
C ASN A 93 9.33 -2.39 -7.20
N VAL A 94 8.18 -2.44 -6.50
CA VAL A 94 7.35 -3.66 -6.38
C VAL A 94 6.96 -4.24 -7.75
N ALA A 95 6.81 -3.39 -8.77
CA ALA A 95 6.50 -3.81 -10.13
C ALA A 95 7.60 -4.69 -10.74
N GLN A 96 8.86 -4.50 -10.35
CA GLN A 96 9.99 -5.31 -10.81
C GLN A 96 9.99 -6.69 -10.14
N VAL A 97 9.40 -6.80 -8.94
CA VAL A 97 9.39 -8.03 -8.16
C VAL A 97 8.15 -8.88 -8.47
N LEU A 98 6.96 -8.28 -8.51
CA LEU A 98 5.69 -9.01 -8.69
C LEU A 98 5.08 -8.86 -10.08
N GLY A 99 5.62 -7.97 -10.92
CA GLY A 99 5.03 -7.62 -12.22
C GLY A 99 3.73 -6.83 -12.11
N LEU A 100 3.35 -6.37 -10.90
CA LEU A 100 2.18 -5.56 -10.60
C LEU A 100 2.63 -4.19 -10.10
N SER A 101 2.07 -3.14 -10.66
CA SER A 101 2.25 -1.80 -10.11
C SER A 101 1.63 -1.68 -8.73
N MET A 102 2.11 -0.70 -7.95
CA MET A 102 1.56 -0.36 -6.65
C MET A 102 0.04 -0.11 -6.72
N VAL A 103 -0.42 0.55 -7.78
CA VAL A 103 -1.85 0.83 -8.02
C VAL A 103 -2.64 -0.45 -8.24
N GLU A 104 -2.12 -1.38 -9.04
CA GLU A 104 -2.78 -2.66 -9.32
C GLU A 104 -2.85 -3.57 -8.09
N LEU A 105 -1.84 -3.53 -7.22
CA LEU A 105 -1.85 -4.23 -5.94
C LEU A 105 -2.96 -3.69 -5.02
N LEU A 106 -3.03 -2.37 -4.86
CA LEU A 106 -4.06 -1.72 -4.02
C LEU A 106 -5.48 -1.90 -4.59
N ALA A 107 -5.62 -2.08 -5.90
CA ALA A 107 -6.90 -2.35 -6.53
C ALA A 107 -7.46 -3.75 -6.19
N GLN A 108 -6.59 -4.69 -5.83
CA GLN A 108 -6.98 -6.06 -5.43
C GLN A 108 -7.47 -6.12 -3.98
N GLY A 109 -6.91 -5.28 -3.11
CA GLY A 109 -7.26 -5.22 -1.70
C GLY A 109 -6.40 -4.18 -0.96
N ASP A 110 -6.86 -3.78 0.21
CA ASP A 110 -6.20 -2.78 1.03
C ASP A 110 -5.39 -3.40 2.20
N THR A 111 -5.35 -4.74 2.29
CA THR A 111 -4.60 -5.49 3.30
C THR A 111 -3.44 -6.27 2.70
N VAL A 112 -2.38 -6.50 3.48
CA VAL A 112 -1.25 -7.35 3.07
C VAL A 112 -1.72 -8.73 2.65
N PHE A 113 -2.73 -9.23 3.33
CA PHE A 113 -3.19 -10.59 3.15
C PHE A 113 -3.82 -10.81 1.76
N ASP A 114 -4.35 -9.77 1.12
CA ASP A 114 -4.95 -9.86 -0.22
C ASP A 114 -3.88 -9.99 -1.33
N ILE A 115 -2.65 -9.62 -0.99
CA ILE A 115 -1.46 -9.82 -1.84
C ILE A 115 -0.89 -11.23 -1.64
N LEU A 116 -1.00 -11.78 -0.43
CA LEU A 116 -0.56 -13.14 -0.13
C LEU A 116 -1.50 -14.19 -0.75
N ASP A 117 -0.92 -15.25 -1.29
CA ASP A 117 -1.64 -16.42 -1.79
C ASP A 117 -1.56 -17.59 -0.80
N GLY A 118 -2.69 -18.24 -0.56
CA GLY A 118 -2.85 -19.62 -0.04
C GLY A 118 -2.09 -20.08 1.24
N GLN A 119 -2.82 -20.77 2.13
CA GLN A 119 -2.39 -21.56 3.32
C GLN A 119 -1.56 -20.85 4.41
N THR A 120 -0.64 -19.96 4.05
CA THR A 120 0.23 -19.21 4.98
C THR A 120 -0.45 -17.97 5.56
N ARG A 121 -1.61 -17.55 5.03
CA ARG A 121 -2.34 -16.34 5.49
C ARG A 121 -2.61 -16.36 7.01
N GLU A 122 -3.06 -17.49 7.54
CA GLU A 122 -3.32 -17.67 8.97
C GLU A 122 -2.04 -17.63 9.81
N GLU A 123 -0.96 -18.25 9.33
CA GLU A 123 0.33 -18.25 10.04
C GLU A 123 0.95 -16.85 10.06
N VAL A 124 0.92 -16.15 8.93
CA VAL A 124 1.38 -14.76 8.82
C VAL A 124 0.52 -13.87 9.72
N HIS A 125 -0.80 -14.05 9.72
CA HIS A 125 -1.70 -13.29 10.58
C HIS A 125 -1.33 -13.47 12.06
N LYS A 126 -1.11 -14.72 12.51
CA LYS A 126 -0.68 -15.01 13.88
C LYS A 126 0.68 -14.39 14.19
N LYS A 127 1.66 -14.48 13.29
CA LYS A 127 2.99 -13.88 13.45
C LYS A 127 2.92 -12.36 13.60
N LEU A 128 2.14 -11.70 12.74
CA LEU A 128 1.92 -10.25 12.81
C LEU A 128 1.20 -9.86 14.12
N LEU A 129 0.19 -10.62 14.55
CA LEU A 129 -0.54 -10.34 15.78
C LEU A 129 0.33 -10.47 17.03
N LEU A 130 1.19 -11.50 17.08
CA LEU A 130 2.13 -11.70 18.18
C LEU A 130 3.15 -10.55 18.24
N ALA A 131 3.71 -10.18 17.10
CA ALA A 131 4.70 -9.12 17.03
C ALA A 131 4.13 -7.72 17.32
N ARG A 132 2.83 -7.51 17.07
CA ARG A 132 2.11 -6.31 17.49
C ARG A 132 2.12 -6.12 19.01
N ASN A 133 2.03 -7.22 19.77
CA ASN A 133 1.96 -7.16 21.23
C ASN A 133 3.33 -6.89 21.88
N GLU A 134 4.43 -7.05 21.15
CA GLU A 134 5.81 -6.78 21.62
C GLU A 134 6.53 -5.81 20.66
N PRO A 135 6.05 -4.55 20.52
CA PRO A 135 6.60 -3.59 19.57
C PRO A 135 8.07 -3.30 19.89
N GLY A 136 8.93 -3.40 18.86
CA GLY A 136 10.36 -3.11 18.95
C GLY A 136 11.25 -4.24 19.49
N ARG A 137 10.68 -5.37 19.95
CA ARG A 137 11.45 -6.47 20.56
C ARG A 137 11.66 -7.67 19.64
N ALA A 138 10.68 -7.97 18.79
CA ALA A 138 10.70 -9.12 17.89
C ALA A 138 10.76 -8.69 16.41
N GLU A 139 11.75 -9.21 15.70
CA GLU A 139 11.76 -9.19 14.25
C GLU A 139 10.81 -10.27 13.72
N VAL A 140 9.94 -9.88 12.79
CA VAL A 140 9.03 -10.80 12.12
C VAL A 140 9.66 -11.22 10.81
N THR A 141 9.87 -12.52 10.66
CA THR A 141 10.28 -13.13 9.41
C THR A 141 9.30 -14.21 8.99
N PHE A 142 8.91 -14.18 7.72
CA PHE A 142 8.14 -15.25 7.10
C PHE A 142 8.41 -15.28 5.60
N VAL A 143 8.19 -16.43 4.99
CA VAL A 143 8.14 -16.56 3.53
C VAL A 143 6.69 -16.79 3.16
N SER A 144 6.21 -16.07 2.15
CA SER A 144 4.86 -16.27 1.64
C SER A 144 4.86 -16.13 0.11
N GLU A 145 3.98 -16.86 -0.54
CA GLU A 145 3.75 -16.67 -1.97
C GLU A 145 2.92 -15.42 -2.18
N MET A 146 3.46 -14.48 -2.94
CA MET A 146 2.75 -13.25 -3.32
C MET A 146 2.20 -13.40 -4.73
N ARG A 147 0.98 -12.90 -4.92
CA ARG A 147 0.33 -12.86 -6.22
C ARG A 147 1.14 -12.01 -7.20
N THR A 148 1.33 -12.54 -8.40
CA THR A 148 2.04 -11.87 -9.48
C THR A 148 1.10 -11.55 -10.64
N SER A 149 1.53 -10.66 -11.53
CA SER A 149 0.71 -10.33 -12.70
C SER A 149 0.59 -11.53 -13.65
N LYS A 150 -0.48 -11.54 -14.47
CA LYS A 150 -0.67 -12.59 -15.47
C LYS A 150 0.55 -12.72 -16.41
N ALA A 151 1.10 -11.60 -16.85
CA ALA A 151 2.29 -11.58 -17.69
C ALA A 151 3.51 -12.19 -16.97
N PHE A 152 3.70 -11.86 -15.69
CA PHE A 152 4.77 -12.42 -14.89
C PHE A 152 4.63 -13.94 -14.73
N ARG A 153 3.42 -14.44 -14.45
CA ARG A 153 3.15 -15.89 -14.34
C ARG A 153 3.42 -16.65 -15.61
N LEU A 154 3.10 -16.08 -16.77
CA LEU A 154 3.38 -16.68 -18.07
C LEU A 154 4.89 -16.83 -18.32
N GLN A 155 5.71 -15.92 -17.78
CA GLN A 155 7.16 -15.93 -17.95
C GLN A 155 7.89 -16.76 -16.87
N HIS A 156 7.40 -16.77 -15.63
CA HIS A 156 8.11 -17.29 -14.46
C HIS A 156 7.41 -18.46 -13.76
N GLY A 157 6.28 -18.94 -14.29
CA GLY A 157 5.65 -20.19 -13.84
C GLY A 157 4.72 -20.09 -12.64
N GLY A 158 4.40 -18.90 -12.13
CA GLY A 158 3.41 -18.75 -11.07
C GLY A 158 3.58 -17.53 -10.15
N ASN A 159 2.97 -17.62 -8.98
CA ASN A 159 3.15 -16.68 -7.89
C ASN A 159 4.61 -16.72 -7.41
N ARG A 160 5.06 -15.64 -6.75
CA ARG A 160 6.47 -15.50 -6.37
C ARG A 160 6.59 -15.68 -4.86
N ALA A 161 7.44 -16.61 -4.42
CA ALA A 161 7.83 -16.70 -3.02
C ALA A 161 8.66 -15.47 -2.64
N VAL A 162 8.19 -14.73 -1.62
CA VAL A 162 8.86 -13.54 -1.10
C VAL A 162 9.13 -13.75 0.38
N ALA A 163 10.40 -13.57 0.77
CA ALA A 163 10.80 -13.50 2.16
C ALA A 163 10.51 -12.09 2.68
N VAL A 164 9.65 -11.98 3.68
CA VAL A 164 9.30 -10.73 4.36
C VAL A 164 10.04 -10.71 5.69
N ARG A 165 10.79 -9.63 5.92
CA ARG A 165 11.53 -9.38 7.16
C ARG A 165 11.23 -7.97 7.62
N GLY A 166 10.72 -7.82 8.83
CA GLY A 166 10.34 -6.50 9.33
C GLY A 166 10.13 -6.46 10.83
N ARG A 167 9.72 -5.29 11.33
CA ARG A 167 9.42 -5.10 12.75
C ARG A 167 8.24 -4.15 12.96
N PHE A 168 7.50 -4.37 14.04
CA PHE A 168 6.52 -3.39 14.52
C PHE A 168 7.24 -2.27 15.26
N THR A 169 6.99 -1.05 14.83
CA THR A 169 7.46 0.16 15.47
C THR A 169 6.25 0.88 16.06
N ALA A 170 6.30 1.20 17.35
CA ALA A 170 5.30 2.07 17.96
C ALA A 170 5.57 3.51 17.50
N LEU A 171 4.66 4.06 16.69
CA LEU A 171 4.69 5.47 16.35
C LEU A 171 4.04 6.22 17.51
N ARG A 172 4.88 6.83 18.35
CA ARG A 172 4.46 7.67 19.47
C ARG A 172 4.24 9.09 18.95
N TRP A 173 3.00 9.40 18.56
CA TRP A 173 2.58 10.77 18.21
C TRP A 173 1.85 11.44 19.38
N PRO A 174 2.03 12.75 19.64
CA PRO A 174 1.27 13.46 20.66
C PRO A 174 -0.10 13.87 20.12
N ALA A 175 -1.03 12.92 20.03
CA ALA A 175 -2.47 13.08 20.26
C ALA A 175 -3.20 11.74 20.04
N SER A 176 -3.65 11.18 21.16
CA SER A 176 -4.71 10.19 21.39
C SER A 176 -4.66 8.73 20.93
N LEU A 177 -3.81 8.23 20.01
CA LEU A 177 -3.78 6.78 19.73
C LEU A 177 -2.35 6.25 19.48
N SER A 178 -1.93 5.24 20.27
CA SER A 178 -0.70 4.49 19.98
C SER A 178 -0.92 3.66 18.71
N THR A 179 -0.45 4.12 17.55
CA THR A 179 -0.52 3.33 16.32
C THR A 179 0.81 2.62 16.09
N SER A 180 0.80 1.29 16.11
CA SER A 180 1.95 0.49 15.71
C SER A 180 1.94 0.30 14.19
N ALA A 181 3.06 0.55 13.53
CA ALA A 181 3.24 0.25 12.10
C ALA A 181 4.29 -0.84 11.92
N PHE A 182 4.05 -1.77 11.01
CA PHE A 182 5.02 -2.77 10.59
C PHE A 182 5.80 -2.26 9.37
N LEU A 183 7.12 -2.23 9.47
CA LEU A 183 8.03 -1.90 8.38
C LEU A 183 8.77 -3.17 7.96
N ALA A 184 8.62 -3.56 6.69
CA ALA A 184 9.31 -4.68 6.06
C ALA A 184 9.95 -4.30 4.73
#